data_AF-A0A957MVZ8-F1
#
_entry.id   AF-A0A957MVZ8-F1
#
_cell.length_a   1.000
_cell.length_b   1.000
_cell.length_c   1.000
_cell.angle_alpha   90.00
_cell.angle_beta   90.00
_cell.angle_gamma   90.00
#
_symmetry.space_group_name_H-M   'P 1'
#
loop_
_entity.id
_entity.type
_entity.pdbx_description
1 polymer ?
#
loop_
_entity_poly.entity_id
_entity_poly.type
_entity_poly.pdbx_seq_one_letter_code
_entity_poly.pdbx_strand_id
1 'polypeptide(L)'
;RLGAWLEEKDLTGGLDVEKLNAQLAARKNPLLMVGEVKSYRLYGGIEVETVLDPTVQPFLFDHAPDAGTPWLPGVMATEALAELASVAAPGYRVVSVENEQMMGAMKFFRMEPRTLYLSATVKPAANGELLAKATLRSVTKPAKEGLPVQVKEHFIATVRLTTAPAEQPTMDFTPPVADSLPITAAEIYKSFFHGPAYQVIERAGVSGNECLALMAHDLGPNTAPANAESLMAPRLVELCFQSVGLWTERVKGAMGLPLGFEKVTAYRQPEEAEGRRLCCVCTTPDDGESFDATVVDEAGNVFVTLAGFLTVARPA
;
A
#
# COMPACT_ATOMS: atom_id res chain seq x y z
N ARG A 1 -38.03 -1.43 11.90
CA ARG A 1 -36.67 -1.34 12.50
C ARG A 1 -36.28 -2.74 12.94
N LEU A 2 -35.19 -3.30 12.44
CA LEU A 2 -34.84 -4.71 12.69
C LEU A 2 -34.31 -4.98 14.13
N GLY A 3 -34.18 -3.96 14.99
CA GLY A 3 -34.04 -4.12 16.45
C GLY A 3 -32.89 -5.02 16.90
N ALA A 4 -33.07 -5.73 18.02
CA ALA A 4 -32.10 -6.66 18.62
C ALA A 4 -31.61 -7.79 17.70
N TRP A 5 -32.17 -7.95 16.49
CA TRP A 5 -31.71 -8.92 15.50
C TRP A 5 -30.48 -8.46 14.72
N LEU A 6 -30.18 -7.15 14.76
CA LEU A 6 -28.95 -6.57 14.21
C LEU A 6 -27.83 -6.45 15.25
N GLU A 7 -28.11 -6.74 16.52
CA GLU A 7 -27.08 -6.75 17.56
C GLU A 7 -26.22 -8.00 17.43
N GLU A 8 -24.91 -7.82 17.58
CA GLU A 8 -23.97 -8.93 17.60
C GLU A 8 -24.20 -9.75 18.88
N LYS A 9 -24.34 -11.07 18.71
CA LYS A 9 -24.65 -11.98 19.82
C LYS A 9 -23.46 -12.25 20.73
N ASP A 10 -22.25 -11.97 20.23
CA ASP A 10 -20.99 -12.22 20.89
C ASP A 10 -20.00 -11.09 20.52
N LEU A 11 -19.22 -10.60 21.49
CA LEU A 11 -18.31 -9.46 21.31
C LEU A 11 -17.21 -9.74 20.28
N THR A 12 -16.77 -10.99 20.15
CA THR A 12 -15.76 -11.42 19.18
C THR A 12 -16.39 -12.06 17.94
N GLY A 13 -17.72 -12.21 17.90
CA GLY A 13 -18.43 -12.96 16.87
C GLY A 13 -18.28 -14.48 16.99
N GLY A 14 -17.85 -14.97 18.15
CA GLY A 14 -17.53 -16.38 18.38
C GLY A 14 -16.13 -16.81 17.92
N LEU A 15 -15.31 -15.86 17.47
CA LEU A 15 -13.89 -16.10 17.16
C LEU A 15 -13.07 -16.23 18.45
N ASP A 16 -12.23 -17.25 18.53
CA ASP A 16 -11.17 -17.38 19.53
C ASP A 16 -9.99 -16.46 19.14
N VAL A 17 -10.08 -15.21 19.59
CA VAL A 17 -9.10 -14.16 19.27
C VAL A 17 -7.73 -14.44 19.88
N GLU A 18 -7.68 -15.06 21.06
CA GLU A 18 -6.40 -15.42 21.71
C GLU A 18 -5.64 -16.43 20.85
N LYS A 19 -6.33 -17.49 20.41
CA LYS A 19 -5.72 -18.50 19.55
C LYS A 19 -5.31 -17.95 18.19
N LEU A 20 -6.15 -17.11 17.56
CA LEU A 20 -5.79 -16.49 16.28
C LEU A 20 -4.57 -15.58 16.42
N ASN A 21 -4.54 -14.71 17.43
CA ASN A 21 -3.40 -13.83 17.68
C ASN A 21 -2.12 -14.62 18.00
N ALA A 22 -2.21 -15.72 18.76
CA ALA A 22 -1.08 -16.61 18.99
C ALA A 22 -0.56 -17.25 17.70
N GLN A 23 -1.46 -17.66 16.79
CA GLN A 23 -1.08 -18.18 15.47
C GLN A 23 -0.40 -17.12 14.60
N LEU A 24 -0.92 -15.89 14.58
CA LEU A 24 -0.31 -14.78 13.84
C LEU A 24 1.07 -14.41 14.39
N ALA A 25 1.22 -14.35 15.71
CA ALA A 25 2.50 -14.08 16.38
C ALA A 25 3.54 -15.19 16.15
N ALA A 26 3.10 -16.43 15.92
CA ALA A 26 3.98 -17.58 15.66
C ALA A 26 4.44 -17.72 14.20
N ARG A 27 3.98 -16.85 13.29
CA ARG A 27 4.41 -16.88 11.89
C ARG A 27 5.90 -16.65 11.77
N LYS A 28 6.56 -17.40 10.88
CA LYS A 28 7.99 -17.20 10.56
C LYS A 28 8.25 -15.80 9.98
N ASN A 29 7.38 -15.38 9.06
CA ASN A 29 7.38 -14.04 8.49
C ASN A 29 6.10 -13.33 8.99
N PRO A 30 6.22 -12.27 9.79
CA PRO A 30 5.05 -11.59 10.35
C PRO A 30 4.31 -10.79 9.28
N LEU A 31 2.98 -10.73 9.40
CA LEU A 31 2.15 -9.73 8.70
C LEU A 31 2.22 -8.45 9.52
N LEU A 32 3.12 -7.53 9.14
CA LEU A 32 3.48 -6.40 9.99
C LEU A 32 2.33 -5.41 10.17
N MET A 33 1.46 -5.30 9.17
CA MET A 33 0.35 -4.36 9.17
C MET A 33 -0.86 -4.90 9.93
N VAL A 34 -0.88 -6.19 10.29
CA VAL A 34 -1.91 -6.82 11.13
C VAL A 34 -1.37 -7.10 12.54
N GLY A 35 -1.79 -6.28 13.50
CA GLY A 35 -1.48 -6.43 14.93
C GLY A 35 -2.45 -7.37 15.64
N GLU A 36 -3.16 -6.85 16.63
CA GLU A 36 -4.09 -7.64 17.46
C GLU A 36 -5.48 -7.71 16.80
N VAL A 37 -5.92 -8.92 16.45
CA VAL A 37 -7.30 -9.17 16.05
C VAL A 37 -8.21 -9.05 17.27
N LYS A 38 -9.17 -8.14 17.21
CA LYS A 38 -10.09 -7.82 18.32
C LYS A 38 -11.40 -8.58 18.21
N SER A 39 -11.90 -8.80 17.00
CA SER A 39 -13.13 -9.54 16.75
C SER A 39 -13.25 -9.96 15.29
N TYR A 40 -14.11 -10.94 15.01
CA TYR A 40 -14.64 -11.17 13.68
C TYR A 40 -16.15 -11.42 13.79
N ARG A 41 -16.92 -10.34 13.69
CA ARG A 41 -18.36 -10.34 13.92
C ARG A 41 -19.14 -10.61 12.63
N LEU A 42 -20.38 -11.09 12.76
CA LEU A 42 -21.19 -11.55 11.62
C LEU A 42 -21.55 -10.39 10.68
N TYR A 43 -21.90 -9.23 11.23
CA TYR A 43 -22.24 -8.04 10.46
C TYR A 43 -21.12 -6.99 10.50
N GLY A 44 -20.34 -6.95 11.58
CA GLY A 44 -19.21 -6.04 11.76
C GLY A 44 -17.95 -6.41 10.98
N GLY A 45 -17.80 -7.69 10.59
CA GLY A 45 -16.57 -8.16 9.96
C GLY A 45 -15.40 -8.29 10.94
N ILE A 46 -14.19 -8.40 10.40
CA ILE A 46 -12.96 -8.46 11.21
C ILE A 46 -12.54 -7.05 11.65
N GLU A 47 -12.08 -6.92 12.89
CA GLU A 47 -11.49 -5.69 13.46
C GLU A 47 -10.08 -6.01 14.00
N VAL A 48 -9.11 -5.19 13.64
CA VAL A 48 -7.69 -5.30 14.03
C VAL A 48 -7.16 -3.96 14.51
N GLU A 49 -6.34 -3.98 15.54
CA GLU A 49 -5.55 -2.83 15.99
C GLU A 49 -4.05 -3.09 15.80
N THR A 50 -3.37 -2.22 15.06
CA THR A 50 -1.93 -2.34 14.78
C THR A 50 -1.21 -1.10 15.27
N VAL A 51 -0.32 -1.23 16.26
CA VAL A 51 0.52 -0.11 16.71
C VAL A 51 1.78 -0.07 15.87
N LEU A 52 2.05 1.07 15.23
CA LEU A 52 3.30 1.32 14.52
C LEU A 52 4.10 2.41 15.21
N ASP A 53 5.41 2.21 15.30
CA ASP A 53 6.36 3.18 15.82
C ASP A 53 7.16 3.77 14.66
N PRO A 54 7.02 5.08 14.39
CA PRO A 54 7.74 5.73 13.29
C PRO A 54 9.25 5.82 13.52
N THR A 55 9.74 5.61 14.74
CA THR A 55 11.19 5.56 15.02
C THR A 55 11.81 4.19 14.74
N VAL A 56 10.96 3.17 14.54
CA VAL A 56 11.38 1.78 14.30
C VAL A 56 11.23 1.39 12.83
N GLN A 57 10.14 1.79 12.19
CA GLN A 57 9.80 1.33 10.84
C GLN A 57 10.46 2.19 9.74
N PRO A 58 11.32 1.62 8.87
CA PRO A 58 11.96 2.36 7.78
C PRO A 58 10.97 3.07 6.86
N PHE A 59 9.90 2.38 6.46
CA PHE A 59 8.84 2.99 5.66
C PHE A 59 8.13 4.19 6.31
N LEU A 60 8.28 4.42 7.62
CA LEU A 60 7.74 5.61 8.29
C LEU A 60 8.80 6.71 8.37
N PHE A 61 9.95 6.46 8.99
CA PHE A 61 10.94 7.54 9.16
C PHE A 61 11.51 8.05 7.83
N ASP A 62 11.53 7.22 6.78
CA ASP A 62 11.93 7.60 5.43
C ASP A 62 10.77 8.07 4.54
N HIS A 63 9.57 8.29 5.10
CA HIS A 63 8.42 8.89 4.41
C HIS A 63 7.81 10.01 5.26
N ALA A 64 8.46 11.19 5.21
CA ALA A 64 8.11 12.34 6.04
C ALA A 64 7.92 13.63 5.22
N PRO A 65 6.71 13.86 4.65
CA PRO A 65 6.40 15.09 3.90
C PRO A 65 6.48 16.38 4.73
N ASP A 66 6.29 16.25 6.05
CA ASP A 66 6.36 17.31 7.03
C ASP A 66 7.47 16.96 8.05
N ALA A 67 8.36 17.92 8.35
CA ALA A 67 9.48 17.69 9.27
C ALA A 67 8.96 17.18 10.65
N GLY A 68 9.50 16.05 11.10
CA GLY A 68 9.12 15.41 12.38
C GLY A 68 7.72 14.81 12.43
N THR A 69 7.01 14.73 11.29
CA THR A 69 5.70 14.08 11.18
C THR A 69 5.67 13.14 9.98
N PRO A 70 6.10 11.88 10.16
CA PRO A 70 5.92 10.83 9.17
C PRO A 70 4.46 10.63 8.81
N TRP A 71 4.22 10.31 7.54
CA TRP A 71 2.90 9.89 7.08
C TRP A 71 3.01 8.42 6.71
N LEU A 72 1.99 7.60 7.01
CA LEU A 72 1.92 6.25 6.46
C LEU A 72 1.96 6.34 4.93
N PRO A 73 2.95 5.73 4.25
CA PRO A 73 2.97 5.67 2.79
C PRO A 73 1.68 5.01 2.29
N GLY A 74 1.11 5.54 1.20
CA GLY A 74 -0.10 4.97 0.61
C GLY A 74 0.05 3.48 0.29
N VAL A 75 1.22 3.09 -0.20
CA VAL A 75 1.55 1.68 -0.52
C VAL A 75 1.53 0.75 0.69
N MET A 76 1.85 1.26 1.88
CA MET A 76 1.77 0.48 3.12
C MET A 76 0.34 0.44 3.66
N ALA A 77 -0.48 1.45 3.35
CA ALA A 77 -1.91 1.34 3.60
C ALA A 77 -2.55 0.27 2.68
N THR A 78 -2.21 0.23 1.39
CA THR A 78 -2.60 -0.85 0.47
C THR A 78 -2.20 -2.22 1.00
N GLU A 79 -0.96 -2.39 1.47
CA GLU A 79 -0.49 -3.61 2.13
C GLU A 79 -1.33 -3.95 3.36
N ALA A 80 -1.62 -2.98 4.24
CA ALA A 80 -2.45 -3.21 5.42
C ALA A 80 -3.85 -3.73 5.10
N LEU A 81 -4.47 -3.19 4.04
CA LEU A 81 -5.79 -3.64 3.58
C LEU A 81 -5.71 -5.07 3.03
N ALA A 82 -4.64 -5.41 2.29
CA ALA A 82 -4.39 -6.74 1.73
C ALA A 82 -4.09 -7.79 2.81
N GLU A 83 -3.18 -7.51 3.74
CA GLU A 83 -2.88 -8.40 4.87
C GLU A 83 -4.13 -8.68 5.71
N LEU A 84 -4.91 -7.64 6.04
CA LEU A 84 -6.16 -7.78 6.77
C LEU A 84 -7.15 -8.72 6.05
N ALA A 85 -7.30 -8.55 4.74
CA ALA A 85 -8.17 -9.39 3.92
C ALA A 85 -7.69 -10.85 3.90
N SER A 86 -6.37 -11.08 3.87
CA SER A 86 -5.79 -12.43 3.92
C SER A 86 -6.08 -13.15 5.25
N VAL A 87 -6.06 -12.42 6.37
CA VAL A 87 -6.41 -12.98 7.70
C VAL A 87 -7.90 -13.29 7.80
N ALA A 88 -8.75 -12.45 7.18
CA ALA A 88 -10.19 -12.67 7.13
C ALA A 88 -10.62 -13.87 6.26
N ALA A 89 -9.77 -14.30 5.33
CA ALA A 89 -10.05 -15.40 4.40
C ALA A 89 -8.90 -16.44 4.35
N PRO A 90 -8.69 -17.22 5.42
CA PRO A 90 -7.65 -18.24 5.45
C PRO A 90 -7.77 -19.23 4.27
N GLY A 91 -6.64 -19.52 3.62
CA GLY A 91 -6.59 -20.41 2.45
C GLY A 91 -6.80 -19.73 1.10
N TYR A 92 -7.11 -18.43 1.09
CA TYR A 92 -7.13 -17.60 -0.12
C TYR A 92 -5.84 -16.78 -0.24
N ARG A 93 -5.48 -16.43 -1.47
CA ARG A 93 -4.45 -15.43 -1.76
C ARG A 93 -5.07 -14.13 -2.24
N VAL A 94 -4.39 -13.02 -2.01
CA VAL A 94 -4.73 -11.74 -2.62
C VAL A 94 -4.45 -11.79 -4.13
N VAL A 95 -5.40 -11.29 -4.92
CA VAL A 95 -5.26 -11.11 -6.37
C VAL A 95 -4.94 -9.65 -6.66
N SER A 96 -5.75 -8.74 -6.13
CA SER A 96 -5.65 -7.32 -6.40
C SER A 96 -6.26 -6.51 -5.26
N VAL A 97 -5.81 -5.27 -5.15
CA VAL A 97 -6.52 -4.23 -4.42
C VAL A 97 -7.19 -3.32 -5.44
N GLU A 98 -8.49 -3.11 -5.28
CA GLU A 98 -9.36 -2.45 -6.26
C GLU A 98 -10.12 -1.30 -5.62
N ASN A 99 -10.35 -0.24 -6.40
CA ASN A 99 -11.10 0.96 -6.02
C ASN A 99 -10.58 1.56 -4.70
N GLU A 100 -9.25 1.66 -4.56
CA GLU A 100 -8.66 2.24 -3.36
C GLU A 100 -8.86 3.75 -3.36
N GLN A 101 -9.41 4.28 -2.27
CA GLN A 101 -9.60 5.71 -2.04
C GLN A 101 -8.68 6.16 -0.91
N MET A 102 -7.85 7.17 -1.18
CA MET A 102 -6.92 7.76 -0.22
C MET A 102 -7.45 9.12 0.23
N MET A 103 -8.27 9.11 1.29
CA MET A 103 -9.04 10.29 1.74
C MET A 103 -8.23 11.23 2.65
N GLY A 104 -6.98 10.85 2.97
CA GLY A 104 -6.02 11.71 3.63
C GLY A 104 -4.99 10.94 4.46
N ALA A 105 -3.86 11.59 4.73
CA ALA A 105 -2.71 10.96 5.38
C ALA A 105 -2.99 10.47 6.82
N MET A 106 -2.53 9.26 7.13
CA MET A 106 -2.37 8.78 8.50
C MET A 106 -1.03 9.29 9.05
N LYS A 107 -1.08 10.37 9.82
CA LYS A 107 0.12 11.08 10.34
C LYS A 107 0.58 10.54 11.70
N PHE A 108 1.89 10.48 11.90
CA PHE A 108 2.54 10.13 13.17
C PHE A 108 3.15 11.41 13.77
N PHE A 109 2.35 12.12 14.56
CA PHE A 109 2.77 13.41 15.11
C PHE A 109 3.91 13.25 16.11
N ARG A 110 4.93 14.12 16.00
CA ARG A 110 6.06 14.19 16.93
C ARG A 110 6.87 12.88 17.03
N MET A 111 6.90 12.08 15.97
CA MET A 111 7.54 10.75 15.97
C MET A 111 7.00 9.80 17.06
N GLU A 112 5.76 9.99 17.53
CA GLU A 112 5.15 9.11 18.52
C GLU A 112 4.45 7.91 17.86
N PRO A 113 4.47 6.72 18.49
CA PRO A 113 3.72 5.57 18.02
C PRO A 113 2.21 5.86 17.89
N ARG A 114 1.58 5.23 16.90
CA ARG A 114 0.14 5.40 16.66
C ARG A 114 -0.52 4.10 16.23
N THR A 115 -1.75 3.89 16.71
CA THR A 115 -2.58 2.74 16.35
C THR A 115 -3.31 2.98 15.03
N LEU A 116 -3.15 2.05 14.10
CA LEU A 116 -4.01 1.84 12.94
C LEU A 116 -5.22 1.01 13.37
N TYR A 117 -6.42 1.45 12.99
CA TYR A 117 -7.66 0.70 13.22
C TYR A 117 -8.15 0.15 11.89
N LEU A 118 -8.02 -1.16 11.73
CA LEU A 118 -8.29 -1.88 10.49
C LEU A 118 -9.61 -2.65 10.63
N SER A 119 -10.43 -2.62 9.59
CA SER A 119 -11.66 -3.42 9.54
C SER A 119 -11.98 -3.93 8.15
N ALA A 120 -12.50 -5.15 8.01
CA ALA A 120 -12.96 -5.66 6.74
C ALA A 120 -14.21 -6.52 6.83
N THR A 121 -15.08 -6.44 5.81
CA THR A 121 -16.18 -7.38 5.60
C THR A 121 -15.93 -8.18 4.33
N VAL A 122 -16.11 -9.49 4.40
CA VAL A 122 -15.82 -10.41 3.29
C VAL A 122 -17.12 -10.95 2.71
N LYS A 123 -17.25 -10.94 1.38
CA LYS A 123 -18.41 -11.47 0.67
C LYS A 123 -17.98 -12.39 -0.47
N PRO A 124 -18.75 -13.45 -0.77
CA PRO A 124 -18.50 -14.27 -1.94
C PRO A 124 -18.72 -13.48 -3.24
N ALA A 125 -17.92 -13.81 -4.25
CA ALA A 125 -18.05 -13.34 -5.63
C ALA A 125 -18.13 -14.54 -6.59
N ALA A 126 -18.06 -14.27 -7.90
CA ALA A 126 -18.11 -15.32 -8.92
C ALA A 126 -16.91 -16.27 -8.82
N ASN A 127 -17.06 -17.49 -9.36
CA ASN A 127 -15.98 -18.47 -9.51
C ASN A 127 -15.25 -18.86 -8.20
N GLY A 128 -15.94 -18.75 -7.06
CA GLY A 128 -15.35 -19.06 -5.76
C GLY A 128 -14.39 -17.99 -5.24
N GLU A 129 -14.34 -16.80 -5.84
CA GLU A 129 -13.60 -15.66 -5.31
C GLU A 129 -14.28 -15.03 -4.09
N LEU A 130 -13.51 -14.27 -3.32
CA LEU A 130 -14.01 -13.43 -2.25
C LEU A 130 -13.64 -11.96 -2.51
N LEU A 131 -14.50 -11.06 -2.06
CA LEU A 131 -14.26 -9.62 -2.04
C LEU A 131 -14.30 -9.14 -0.59
N ALA A 132 -13.18 -8.61 -0.12
CA ALA A 132 -13.06 -7.99 1.18
C ALA A 132 -13.12 -6.46 1.05
N LYS A 133 -14.19 -5.83 1.53
CA LYS A 133 -14.21 -4.36 1.67
C LYS A 133 -13.48 -3.99 2.95
N ALA A 134 -12.28 -3.44 2.80
CA ALA A 134 -11.37 -3.13 3.89
C ALA A 134 -11.27 -1.62 4.12
N THR A 135 -10.97 -1.21 5.35
CA THR A 135 -10.83 0.20 5.74
C THR A 135 -9.75 0.37 6.80
N LEU A 136 -8.93 1.41 6.64
CA LEU A 136 -7.98 1.89 7.63
C LEU A 136 -8.48 3.22 8.22
N ARG A 137 -8.58 3.26 9.54
CA ARG A 137 -8.99 4.44 10.30
C ARG A 137 -7.95 4.83 11.34
N SER A 138 -8.08 6.06 11.83
CA SER A 138 -7.48 6.49 13.07
C SER A 138 -8.53 6.91 14.08
N VAL A 139 -8.21 6.70 15.36
CA VAL A 139 -9.05 7.08 16.48
C VAL A 139 -8.25 8.04 17.36
N THR A 140 -8.77 9.24 17.56
CA THR A 140 -8.13 10.28 18.37
C THR A 140 -9.02 10.59 19.56
N LYS A 141 -8.52 10.31 20.76
CA LYS A 141 -9.18 10.72 22.00
C LYS A 141 -9.18 12.25 22.09
N PRO A 142 -10.28 12.85 22.57
CA PRO A 142 -10.36 14.30 22.73
C PRO A 142 -9.32 14.80 23.76
N ALA A 143 -8.85 16.03 23.57
CA ALA A 143 -7.93 16.68 24.53
C ALA A 143 -8.59 17.07 25.87
N LYS A 144 -9.93 17.08 25.92
CA LYS A 144 -10.72 17.37 27.12
C LYS A 144 -11.79 16.31 27.30
N GLU A 145 -12.00 15.90 28.55
CA GLU A 145 -13.06 14.97 28.92
C GLU A 145 -14.44 15.56 28.57
N GLY A 146 -15.35 14.72 28.05
CA GLY A 146 -16.70 15.12 27.62
C GLY A 146 -16.84 15.53 26.15
N LEU A 147 -15.75 15.68 25.38
CA LEU A 147 -15.81 15.85 23.92
C LEU A 147 -15.88 14.48 23.21
N PRO A 148 -16.41 14.39 21.97
CA PRO A 148 -16.49 13.13 21.25
C PRO A 148 -15.10 12.65 20.80
N VAL A 149 -14.91 11.33 20.80
CA VAL A 149 -13.79 10.66 20.12
C VAL A 149 -13.90 10.94 18.62
N GLN A 150 -12.80 11.33 18.00
CA GLN A 150 -12.74 11.53 16.56
C GLN A 150 -12.29 10.25 15.87
N VAL A 151 -13.07 9.79 14.90
CA VAL A 151 -12.71 8.68 14.02
C VAL A 151 -12.55 9.25 12.61
N LYS A 152 -11.40 9.02 11.98
CA LYS A 152 -11.14 9.44 10.61
C LYS A 152 -10.81 8.23 9.76
N GLU A 153 -11.54 8.07 8.65
CA GLU A 153 -11.21 7.10 7.61
C GLU A 153 -10.11 7.68 6.73
N HIS A 154 -9.09 6.87 6.45
CA HIS A 154 -7.93 7.29 5.67
C HIS A 154 -7.87 6.55 4.34
N PHE A 155 -8.11 5.23 4.36
CA PHE A 155 -8.05 4.37 3.19
C PHE A 155 -9.23 3.41 3.18
N ILE A 156 -9.85 3.23 2.02
CA ILE A 156 -10.90 2.22 1.78
C ILE A 156 -10.57 1.56 0.45
N ALA A 157 -10.64 0.23 0.39
CA ALA A 157 -10.49 -0.51 -0.85
C ALA A 157 -11.33 -1.79 -0.84
N THR A 158 -11.44 -2.42 -2.00
CA THR A 158 -11.92 -3.78 -2.16
C THR A 158 -10.73 -4.68 -2.48
N VAL A 159 -10.43 -5.65 -1.63
CA VAL A 159 -9.39 -6.65 -1.89
C VAL A 159 -10.04 -7.88 -2.49
N ARG A 160 -9.57 -8.29 -3.68
CA ARG A 160 -10.01 -9.52 -4.35
C ARG A 160 -9.13 -10.67 -3.93
N LEU A 161 -9.76 -11.79 -3.61
CA LEU A 161 -9.13 -12.99 -3.08
C LEU A 161 -9.56 -14.21 -3.90
N THR A 162 -8.63 -15.14 -4.12
CA THR A 162 -8.89 -16.39 -4.87
C THR A 162 -8.11 -17.57 -4.29
N THR A 163 -8.50 -18.80 -4.63
CA THR A 163 -7.70 -20.01 -4.42
C THR A 163 -6.97 -20.47 -5.69
N ALA A 164 -7.21 -19.82 -6.83
CA ALA A 164 -6.53 -20.13 -8.08
C ALA A 164 -5.02 -19.82 -8.00
N PRO A 165 -4.16 -20.49 -8.79
CA PRO A 165 -2.73 -20.18 -8.86
C PRO A 165 -2.46 -18.71 -9.19
N ALA A 166 -1.30 -18.19 -8.77
CA ALA A 166 -0.85 -16.86 -9.14
C ALA A 166 -0.58 -16.78 -10.65
N GLU A 167 -1.04 -15.71 -11.28
CA GLU A 167 -0.70 -15.42 -12.68
C GLU A 167 0.74 -14.92 -12.76
N GLN A 168 1.40 -15.22 -13.88
CA GLN A 168 2.79 -14.85 -14.13
C GLN A 168 2.91 -14.13 -15.48
N PRO A 169 2.27 -12.95 -15.62
CA PRO A 169 2.25 -12.24 -16.89
C PRO A 169 3.66 -11.82 -17.33
N THR A 170 3.79 -11.67 -18.65
CA THR A 170 4.94 -11.12 -19.33
C THR A 170 4.47 -10.07 -20.34
N MET A 171 5.36 -9.18 -20.73
CA MET A 171 5.13 -8.20 -21.78
C MET A 171 6.39 -8.07 -22.65
N ASP A 172 6.21 -7.66 -23.90
CA ASP A 172 7.33 -7.23 -24.73
C ASP A 172 7.94 -5.97 -24.11
N PHE A 173 9.21 -6.05 -23.72
CA PHE A 173 9.91 -4.94 -23.09
C PHE A 173 11.34 -4.85 -23.61
N THR A 174 11.75 -3.65 -24.00
CA THR A 174 13.16 -3.36 -24.32
C THR A 174 13.73 -2.57 -23.16
N PRO A 175 14.62 -3.16 -22.35
CA PRO A 175 15.16 -2.46 -21.19
C PRO A 175 15.97 -1.22 -21.62
N PRO A 176 15.83 -0.09 -20.92
CA PRO A 176 16.63 1.08 -21.20
C PRO A 176 18.10 0.83 -20.83
N VAL A 177 19.02 1.51 -21.52
CA VAL A 177 20.38 1.67 -21.01
C VAL A 177 20.31 2.67 -19.85
N ALA A 178 20.78 2.31 -18.66
CA ALA A 178 20.63 3.17 -17.47
C ALA A 178 21.09 4.62 -17.71
N ASP A 179 22.25 4.80 -18.36
CA ASP A 179 22.82 6.11 -18.67
C ASP A 179 22.02 6.93 -19.70
N SER A 180 21.09 6.31 -20.44
CA SER A 180 20.18 7.04 -21.34
C SER A 180 19.03 7.71 -20.60
N LEU A 181 18.77 7.36 -19.34
CA LEU A 181 17.77 8.01 -18.49
C LEU A 181 18.40 9.23 -17.82
N PRO A 182 18.02 10.48 -18.18
CA PRO A 182 18.80 11.67 -17.81
C PRO A 182 18.63 12.12 -16.35
N ILE A 183 17.50 11.80 -15.72
CA ILE A 183 17.15 12.29 -14.38
C ILE A 183 17.70 11.30 -13.34
N THR A 184 18.60 11.73 -12.47
CA THR A 184 19.23 10.87 -11.46
C THR A 184 18.49 10.88 -10.13
N ALA A 185 18.66 9.85 -9.29
CA ALA A 185 18.18 9.81 -7.91
C ALA A 185 18.53 11.10 -7.14
N ALA A 186 19.78 11.57 -7.27
CA ALA A 186 20.24 12.79 -6.62
C ALA A 186 19.51 14.06 -7.11
N GLU A 187 18.92 14.04 -8.31
CA GLU A 187 18.06 15.11 -8.80
C GLU A 187 16.63 14.97 -8.30
N ILE A 188 16.07 13.75 -8.32
CA ILE A 188 14.70 13.42 -7.88
C ILE A 188 14.53 13.74 -6.38
N TYR A 189 15.45 13.26 -5.55
CA TYR A 189 15.35 13.38 -4.09
C TYR A 189 15.79 14.74 -3.53
N LYS A 190 15.96 15.75 -4.39
CA LYS A 190 16.00 17.16 -3.97
C LYS A 190 14.61 17.70 -3.65
N SER A 191 13.59 17.27 -4.39
CA SER A 191 12.19 17.70 -4.21
C SER A 191 11.33 16.65 -3.51
N PHE A 192 11.68 15.36 -3.68
CA PHE A 192 10.98 14.25 -3.03
C PHE A 192 11.37 14.15 -1.55
N PHE A 193 10.40 13.97 -0.68
CA PHE A 193 10.57 13.90 0.78
C PHE A 193 11.01 12.51 1.29
N HIS A 194 11.42 11.62 0.39
CA HIS A 194 11.71 10.23 0.69
C HIS A 194 13.16 10.05 1.16
N GLY A 195 13.32 9.34 2.28
CA GLY A 195 14.60 8.88 2.81
C GLY A 195 15.04 7.54 2.22
N PRO A 196 16.22 7.02 2.59
CA PRO A 196 16.89 5.91 1.91
C PRO A 196 16.06 4.65 1.66
N ALA A 197 15.19 4.22 2.59
CA ALA A 197 14.35 3.04 2.38
C ALA A 197 13.32 3.21 1.25
N TYR A 198 12.96 4.46 0.92
CA TYR A 198 11.95 4.84 -0.07
C TYR A 198 12.52 5.63 -1.25
N GLN A 199 13.85 5.74 -1.37
CA GLN A 199 14.50 6.28 -2.57
C GLN A 199 14.55 5.21 -3.68
N VAL A 200 13.38 4.79 -4.14
CA VAL A 200 13.20 3.62 -5.02
C VAL A 200 13.60 3.85 -6.48
N ILE A 201 13.83 5.09 -6.93
CA ILE A 201 14.24 5.42 -8.30
C ILE A 201 15.74 5.71 -8.35
N GLU A 202 16.48 4.94 -9.14
CA GLU A 202 17.90 5.22 -9.44
C GLU A 202 18.04 6.32 -10.49
N ARG A 203 17.30 6.15 -11.60
CA ARG A 203 17.30 7.04 -12.76
C ARG A 203 15.94 7.00 -13.45
N ALA A 204 15.59 8.08 -14.13
CA ALA A 204 14.35 8.13 -14.90
C ALA A 204 14.45 9.03 -16.13
N GLY A 205 13.53 8.84 -17.06
CA GLY A 205 13.25 9.71 -18.18
C GLY A 205 11.77 10.03 -18.23
N VAL A 206 11.43 11.27 -18.59
CA VAL A 206 10.06 11.72 -18.84
C VAL A 206 10.00 12.23 -20.27
N SER A 207 9.06 11.72 -21.07
CA SER A 207 8.87 12.13 -22.46
C SER A 207 7.40 12.07 -22.85
N GLY A 208 6.83 13.22 -23.20
CA GLY A 208 5.39 13.35 -23.48
C GLY A 208 4.55 12.80 -22.32
N ASN A 209 3.78 11.76 -22.63
CA ASN A 209 2.85 11.12 -21.69
C ASN A 209 3.45 9.93 -20.92
N GLU A 210 4.76 9.71 -21.01
CA GLU A 210 5.43 8.56 -20.40
C GLU A 210 6.50 9.00 -19.39
N CYS A 211 6.60 8.25 -18.29
CA CYS A 211 7.76 8.21 -17.41
C CYS A 211 8.30 6.78 -17.33
N LEU A 212 9.57 6.62 -17.68
CA LEU A 212 10.32 5.38 -17.51
C LEU A 212 11.29 5.55 -16.33
N ALA A 213 11.11 4.76 -15.27
CA ALA A 213 11.91 4.83 -14.07
C ALA A 213 12.62 3.49 -13.79
N LEU A 214 13.94 3.55 -13.67
CA LEU A 214 14.78 2.43 -13.28
C LEU A 214 14.83 2.34 -11.75
N MET A 215 14.47 1.18 -11.20
CA MET A 215 14.47 0.95 -9.76
C MET A 215 15.90 0.96 -9.19
N ALA A 216 16.08 1.51 -7.99
CA ALA A 216 17.31 1.43 -7.22
C ALA A 216 17.64 0.00 -6.77
N HIS A 217 18.92 -0.34 -6.80
CA HIS A 217 19.43 -1.61 -6.24
C HIS A 217 19.74 -1.50 -4.76
N ASP A 218 19.81 -2.67 -4.11
CA ASP A 218 20.32 -2.84 -2.75
C ASP A 218 19.70 -1.89 -1.72
N LEU A 219 18.41 -1.55 -1.92
CA LEU A 219 17.64 -0.81 -0.93
C LEU A 219 17.68 -1.56 0.40
N GLY A 220 17.92 -0.82 1.48
CA GLY A 220 17.84 -1.34 2.85
C GLY A 220 16.46 -1.95 3.16
N PRO A 221 16.29 -2.53 4.35
CA PRO A 221 15.03 -3.17 4.72
C PRO A 221 13.87 -2.16 4.66
N ASN A 222 12.73 -2.58 4.12
CA ASN A 222 11.50 -1.79 4.11
C ASN A 222 10.90 -1.66 5.51
N THR A 223 11.07 -2.71 6.31
CA THR A 223 10.38 -2.93 7.59
C THR A 223 11.37 -3.36 8.67
N ALA A 224 10.96 -3.21 9.93
CA ALA A 224 11.60 -3.86 11.07
C ALA A 224 10.55 -4.72 11.81
N PRO A 225 10.68 -6.06 11.82
CA PRO A 225 11.79 -6.85 11.29
C PRO A 225 11.84 -6.87 9.75
N ALA A 226 13.04 -7.10 9.21
CA ALA A 226 13.30 -7.06 7.76
C ALA A 226 12.65 -8.21 6.98
N ASN A 227 12.27 -9.31 7.66
CA ASN A 227 11.62 -10.47 7.05
C ASN A 227 10.09 -10.44 7.17
N ALA A 228 9.50 -9.28 7.47
CA ALA A 228 8.06 -9.12 7.39
C ALA A 228 7.57 -9.56 6.00
N GLU A 229 6.48 -10.30 5.98
CA GLU A 229 5.86 -10.74 4.73
C GLU A 229 5.22 -9.55 4.04
N SER A 230 5.25 -9.55 2.71
CA SER A 230 4.53 -8.58 1.90
C SER A 230 3.70 -9.31 0.86
N LEU A 231 2.47 -8.86 0.69
CA LEU A 231 1.52 -9.39 -0.28
C LEU A 231 1.43 -8.51 -1.53
N MET A 232 1.65 -7.19 -1.37
CA MET A 232 1.41 -6.21 -2.44
C MET A 232 2.70 -5.59 -3.00
N ALA A 233 3.87 -6.09 -2.61
CA ALA A 233 5.17 -5.55 -3.03
C ALA A 233 5.28 -4.00 -2.91
N PRO A 234 5.12 -3.41 -1.71
CA PRO A 234 5.00 -1.97 -1.50
C PRO A 234 6.04 -1.12 -2.20
N ARG A 235 7.31 -1.57 -2.26
CA ARG A 235 8.38 -0.81 -2.93
C ARG A 235 8.25 -0.78 -4.45
N LEU A 236 7.60 -1.79 -5.06
CA LEU A 236 7.31 -1.79 -6.49
C LEU A 236 6.08 -0.92 -6.79
N VAL A 237 5.07 -0.95 -5.93
CA VAL A 237 3.93 -0.01 -6.04
C VAL A 237 4.41 1.44 -5.80
N GLU A 238 5.36 1.64 -4.89
CA GLU A 238 5.96 2.95 -4.62
C GLU A 238 6.75 3.44 -5.83
N LEU A 239 7.43 2.54 -6.54
CA LEU A 239 8.09 2.87 -7.81
C LEU A 239 7.07 3.41 -8.82
N CYS A 240 5.87 2.85 -8.90
CA CYS A 240 4.79 3.41 -9.72
C CYS A 240 4.37 4.80 -9.23
N PHE A 241 4.12 4.96 -7.93
CA PHE A 241 3.64 6.22 -7.36
C PHE A 241 4.66 7.35 -7.55
N GLN A 242 5.95 7.08 -7.33
CA GLN A 242 7.01 8.05 -7.53
C GLN A 242 7.27 8.35 -9.02
N SER A 243 7.05 7.38 -9.91
CA SER A 243 7.11 7.62 -11.37
C SER A 243 6.02 8.62 -11.81
N VAL A 244 4.80 8.45 -11.29
CA VAL A 244 3.70 9.42 -11.49
C VAL A 244 4.06 10.77 -10.87
N GLY A 245 4.56 10.78 -9.63
CA GLY A 245 4.99 12.02 -8.97
C GLY A 245 6.05 12.78 -9.78
N LEU A 246 6.99 12.05 -10.38
CA LEU A 246 8.06 12.62 -11.19
C LEU A 246 7.53 13.17 -12.51
N TRP A 247 6.65 12.43 -13.17
CA TRP A 247 5.97 12.91 -14.38
C TRP A 247 5.23 14.21 -14.09
N THR A 248 4.40 14.24 -13.04
CA THR A 248 3.59 15.41 -12.68
C THR A 248 4.48 16.61 -12.31
N GLU A 249 5.57 16.41 -11.57
CA GLU A 249 6.51 17.49 -11.26
C GLU A 249 7.16 18.05 -12.54
N ARG A 250 7.59 17.19 -13.47
CA ARG A 250 8.28 17.61 -14.70
C ARG A 250 7.37 18.24 -15.74
N VAL A 251 6.13 17.79 -15.83
CA VAL A 251 5.18 18.23 -16.87
C VAL A 251 4.25 19.32 -16.36
N LYS A 252 3.78 19.23 -15.10
CA LYS A 252 2.83 20.17 -14.49
C LYS A 252 3.48 21.15 -13.51
N GLY A 253 4.75 20.96 -13.16
CA GLY A 253 5.51 21.87 -12.29
C GLY A 253 5.21 21.72 -10.80
N ALA A 254 4.44 20.69 -10.40
CA ALA A 254 4.09 20.44 -9.01
C ALA A 254 3.93 18.94 -8.75
N MET A 255 4.26 18.51 -7.54
CA MET A 255 4.07 17.12 -7.12
C MET A 255 2.60 16.82 -6.85
N GLY A 256 2.10 15.71 -7.39
CA GLY A 256 0.79 15.14 -7.05
C GLY A 256 0.88 14.19 -5.86
N LEU A 257 -0.03 14.32 -4.89
CA LEU A 257 -0.22 13.34 -3.84
C LEU A 257 -1.21 12.26 -4.29
N PRO A 258 -1.05 11.00 -3.86
CA PRO A 258 -1.99 9.93 -4.18
C PRO A 258 -3.43 10.25 -3.71
N LEU A 259 -4.41 10.08 -4.60
CA LEU A 259 -5.85 10.21 -4.30
C LEU A 259 -6.56 8.85 -4.30
N GLY A 260 -6.04 7.88 -5.06
CA GLY A 260 -6.62 6.55 -5.18
C GLY A 260 -6.23 5.87 -6.49
N PHE A 261 -6.74 4.68 -6.73
CA PHE A 261 -6.58 3.97 -7.99
C PHE A 261 -7.73 2.99 -8.27
N GLU A 262 -7.90 2.63 -9.53
CA GLU A 262 -8.86 1.60 -9.94
C GLU A 262 -8.39 0.22 -9.51
N LYS A 263 -7.13 -0.15 -9.80
CA LYS A 263 -6.62 -1.48 -9.48
C LYS A 263 -5.10 -1.51 -9.37
N VAL A 264 -4.59 -2.23 -8.38
CA VAL A 264 -3.19 -2.67 -8.34
C VAL A 264 -3.13 -4.18 -8.16
N THR A 265 -2.22 -4.83 -8.89
CA THR A 265 -1.95 -6.26 -8.81
C THR A 265 -0.46 -6.47 -8.65
N ALA A 266 -0.05 -7.20 -7.62
CA ALA A 266 1.32 -7.67 -7.44
C ALA A 266 1.39 -9.15 -7.84
N TYR A 267 2.09 -9.44 -8.93
CA TYR A 267 2.28 -10.79 -9.44
C TYR A 267 3.52 -11.46 -8.83
N ARG A 268 4.51 -10.65 -8.45
CA ARG A 268 5.83 -11.09 -7.97
C ARG A 268 6.37 -10.12 -6.93
N GLN A 269 7.18 -10.62 -6.00
CA GLN A 269 7.94 -9.84 -5.03
C GLN A 269 9.29 -9.39 -5.62
N PRO A 270 9.90 -8.29 -5.15
CA PRO A 270 11.19 -7.80 -5.66
C PRO A 270 12.30 -8.86 -5.70
N GLU A 271 12.32 -9.77 -4.72
CA GLU A 271 13.33 -10.82 -4.59
C GLU A 271 13.28 -11.82 -5.76
N GLU A 272 12.13 -11.98 -6.41
CA GLU A 272 11.94 -12.86 -7.58
C GLU A 272 12.62 -12.31 -8.86
N ALA A 273 13.12 -11.07 -8.83
CA ALA A 273 13.95 -10.53 -9.91
C ALA A 273 15.32 -11.22 -10.00
N GLU A 274 15.78 -11.88 -8.92
CA GLU A 274 17.05 -12.61 -8.88
C GLU A 274 18.25 -11.74 -9.37
N GLY A 275 18.23 -10.46 -9.02
CA GLY A 275 19.27 -9.48 -9.37
C GLY A 275 19.09 -8.78 -10.73
N ARG A 276 18.09 -9.17 -11.54
CA ARG A 276 17.72 -8.42 -12.75
C ARG A 276 17.24 -7.01 -12.40
N ARG A 277 17.48 -6.06 -13.31
CA ARG A 277 16.99 -4.69 -13.15
C ARG A 277 15.46 -4.65 -13.29
N LEU A 278 14.80 -3.86 -12.45
CA LEU A 278 13.37 -3.58 -12.54
C LEU A 278 13.16 -2.15 -13.07
N CYS A 279 12.22 -2.00 -13.99
CA CYS A 279 11.81 -0.71 -14.53
C CYS A 279 10.30 -0.53 -14.34
N CYS A 280 9.87 0.69 -14.03
CA CYS A 280 8.48 1.09 -14.12
C CYS A 280 8.25 1.87 -15.41
N VAL A 281 7.34 1.38 -16.24
CA VAL A 281 6.78 2.11 -17.38
C VAL A 281 5.47 2.72 -16.92
N CYS A 282 5.42 4.04 -16.79
CA CYS A 282 4.24 4.80 -16.37
C CYS A 282 3.74 5.64 -17.53
N THR A 283 2.44 5.62 -17.81
CA THR A 283 1.81 6.38 -18.90
C THR A 283 0.56 7.09 -18.43
N THR A 284 0.22 8.21 -19.08
CA THR A 284 -1.07 8.90 -18.90
C THR A 284 -1.80 9.08 -20.24
N PRO A 285 -3.08 8.68 -20.37
CA PRO A 285 -3.85 8.86 -21.60
C PRO A 285 -4.47 10.27 -21.71
N ASP A 286 -4.49 11.03 -20.62
CA ASP A 286 -5.37 12.18 -20.40
C ASP A 286 -4.61 13.37 -19.79
N ASP A 287 -3.36 13.56 -20.22
CA ASP A 287 -2.50 14.68 -19.81
C ASP A 287 -2.39 14.82 -18.28
N GLY A 288 -2.31 13.68 -17.60
CA GLY A 288 -2.05 13.56 -16.17
C GLY A 288 -3.28 13.57 -15.26
N GLU A 289 -4.50 13.41 -15.80
CA GLU A 289 -5.70 13.20 -14.98
C GLU A 289 -5.71 11.81 -14.33
N SER A 290 -5.21 10.80 -15.05
CA SER A 290 -5.01 9.43 -14.57
C SER A 290 -3.73 8.81 -15.12
N PHE A 291 -3.26 7.76 -14.44
CA PHE A 291 -2.02 7.07 -14.79
C PHE A 291 -2.17 5.56 -14.71
N ASP A 292 -1.57 4.87 -15.67
CA ASP A 292 -1.33 3.44 -15.63
C ASP A 292 0.17 3.20 -15.51
N ALA A 293 0.58 2.17 -14.78
CA ALA A 293 1.98 1.83 -14.62
C ALA A 293 2.20 0.31 -14.57
N THR A 294 3.31 -0.13 -15.14
CA THR A 294 3.75 -1.53 -15.10
C THR A 294 5.20 -1.60 -14.64
N VAL A 295 5.46 -2.40 -13.60
CA VAL A 295 6.82 -2.76 -13.18
C VAL A 295 7.21 -4.06 -13.87
N VAL A 296 8.34 -4.05 -14.57
CA VAL A 296 8.80 -5.14 -15.43
C VAL A 296 10.31 -5.33 -15.28
N ASP A 297 10.80 -6.57 -15.38
CA ASP A 297 12.23 -6.86 -15.44
C ASP A 297 12.79 -6.83 -16.87
N GLU A 298 14.10 -6.95 -17.02
CA GLU A 298 14.80 -6.97 -18.31
C GLU A 298 14.38 -8.13 -19.24
N ALA A 299 13.73 -9.16 -18.72
CA ALA A 299 13.22 -10.30 -19.47
C ALA A 299 11.72 -10.18 -19.82
N GLY A 300 11.09 -9.05 -19.48
CA GLY A 300 9.67 -8.81 -19.74
C GLY A 300 8.73 -9.43 -18.71
N ASN A 301 9.22 -9.97 -17.58
CA ASN A 301 8.35 -10.48 -16.52
C ASN A 301 7.71 -9.31 -15.78
N VAL A 302 6.38 -9.31 -15.69
CA VAL A 302 5.62 -8.23 -15.03
C VAL A 302 5.50 -8.50 -13.53
N PHE A 303 5.94 -7.56 -12.71
CA PHE A 303 5.91 -7.67 -11.25
C PHE A 303 4.68 -7.00 -10.66
N VAL A 304 4.35 -5.80 -11.13
CA VAL A 304 3.19 -5.02 -10.68
C VAL A 304 2.51 -4.38 -11.87
N THR A 305 1.19 -4.34 -11.86
CA THR A 305 0.40 -3.44 -12.71
C THR A 305 -0.48 -2.56 -11.83
N LEU A 306 -0.47 -1.26 -12.11
CA LEU A 306 -1.30 -0.23 -11.50
C LEU A 306 -2.15 0.39 -12.61
N ALA A 307 -3.46 0.51 -12.39
CA ALA A 307 -4.40 1.07 -13.34
C ALA A 307 -5.23 2.19 -12.71
N GLY A 308 -5.46 3.25 -13.49
CA GLY A 308 -6.33 4.37 -13.12
C GLY A 308 -5.88 5.09 -11.85
N PHE A 309 -4.57 5.26 -11.64
CA PHE A 309 -4.04 5.98 -10.49
C PHE A 309 -4.30 7.47 -10.60
N LEU A 310 -4.85 8.04 -9.54
CA LEU A 310 -5.27 9.43 -9.46
C LEU A 310 -4.38 10.19 -8.49
N THR A 311 -4.08 11.43 -8.84
CA THR A 311 -3.37 12.34 -7.95
C THR A 311 -4.18 13.59 -7.66
N VAL A 312 -3.85 14.25 -6.57
CA VAL A 312 -4.35 15.58 -6.21
C VAL A 312 -3.17 16.49 -5.93
N ALA A 313 -3.26 17.76 -6.33
CA ALA A 313 -2.25 18.73 -5.99
C ALA A 313 -2.06 18.80 -4.47
N ARG A 314 -0.80 18.86 -4.00
CA ARG A 314 -0.54 19.12 -2.58
C ARG A 314 -1.20 20.45 -2.20
N PRO A 315 -2.06 20.51 -1.17
CA PRO A 315 -2.62 21.77 -0.70
C PRO A 315 -1.50 22.76 -0.35
N ALA A 316 -1.66 24.02 -0.76
CA ALA A 316 -0.72 25.10 -0.50
C ALA A 316 -0.51 25.37 1.01
#